data_AF-A0A5N6UBV7-F1
#
_entry.id   AF-A0A5N6UBV7-F1
#
_cell.length_a   1.000
_cell.length_b   1.000
_cell.length_c   1.000
_cell.angle_alpha   90.00
_cell.angle_beta   90.00
_cell.angle_gamma   90.00
#
_symmetry.space_group_name_H-M   'P 1'
#
loop_
_entity.id
_entity.type
_entity.pdbx_description
1 polymer ?
#
loop_
_entity_poly.entity_id
_entity_poly.type
_entity_poly.pdbx_seq_one_letter_code
_entity_poly.pdbx_strand_id
1 'polypeptide(L)'
;MLITCPVHMSISVSVMVNYGTISHNPFWKTAHSLQRRILLRVNKKDNVTVIYTPWSNLMKDGSMATGQVSFHNPKLVRKVFVRERENVIVNRLNKTRVEKFPDLMAEKEESLKKKQKEERKTREEQRAREKQEKREREQLKWHKEHAYDDLMSEENIQASSNQDRDPDFLDDFM
;
A
#
# COMPACT_ATOMS: atom_id res chain seq x y z
N MET A 1 71.34 -40.41 33.17
CA MET A 1 70.28 -41.42 32.92
C MET A 1 69.40 -40.88 31.80
N LEU A 2 69.60 -41.42 30.60
CA LEU A 2 68.82 -41.13 29.41
C LEU A 2 67.54 -42.01 29.48
N ILE A 3 66.36 -41.41 29.43
CA ILE A 3 65.14 -42.13 29.10
C ILE A 3 64.42 -41.34 28.02
N THR A 4 64.12 -42.11 26.98
CA THR A 4 63.92 -41.77 25.57
C THR A 4 62.46 -41.43 25.26
N CYS A 5 62.23 -40.39 24.44
CA CYS A 5 61.03 -40.31 23.61
C CYS A 5 61.06 -41.39 22.52
N PRO A 6 59.92 -41.97 22.13
CA PRO A 6 59.73 -42.49 20.79
C PRO A 6 58.72 -41.65 20.00
N VAL A 7 59.05 -41.50 18.72
CA VAL A 7 58.43 -40.67 17.69
C VAL A 7 57.70 -41.61 16.72
N HIS A 8 56.51 -41.21 16.27
CA HIS A 8 55.95 -41.39 14.91
C HIS A 8 55.15 -42.64 14.43
N MET A 9 54.04 -42.29 13.74
CA MET A 9 53.43 -42.87 12.51
C MET A 9 52.75 -44.26 12.60
N SER A 10 51.57 -44.58 12.03
CA SER A 10 50.85 -44.18 10.80
C SER A 10 49.38 -44.69 10.92
N ILE A 11 48.33 -43.91 10.58
CA ILE A 11 47.53 -43.95 9.33
C ILE A 11 46.70 -45.24 9.04
N SER A 12 45.36 -45.07 9.11
CA SER A 12 44.28 -45.60 8.26
C SER A 12 43.53 -46.93 8.52
N VAL A 13 42.22 -46.72 8.80
CA VAL A 13 41.01 -47.35 8.22
C VAL A 13 40.68 -48.80 8.58
N SER A 14 39.52 -49.03 9.24
CA SER A 14 38.30 -49.61 8.61
C SER A 14 37.21 -49.97 9.64
N VAL A 15 36.04 -49.35 9.47
CA VAL A 15 34.67 -49.93 9.47
C VAL A 15 34.22 -50.77 10.70
N MET A 16 33.15 -50.31 11.36
CA MET A 16 31.84 -50.99 11.32
C MET A 16 30.79 -50.18 12.10
N VAL A 17 29.80 -49.70 11.35
CA VAL A 17 28.53 -49.20 11.86
C VAL A 17 27.81 -50.35 12.56
N ASN A 18 27.56 -50.21 13.86
CA ASN A 18 26.58 -51.04 14.57
C ASN A 18 25.49 -50.11 15.12
N TYR A 19 24.32 -50.16 14.48
CA TYR A 19 23.09 -49.59 15.00
C TYR A 19 22.64 -50.46 16.18
N GLY A 20 22.65 -49.91 17.40
CA GLY A 20 22.15 -50.64 18.57
C GLY A 20 22.07 -49.79 19.84
N THR A 21 20.85 -49.34 20.15
CA THR A 21 20.37 -48.81 21.45
C THR A 21 20.85 -47.40 21.86
N ILE A 22 20.06 -46.40 21.44
CA ILE A 22 20.13 -45.01 21.88
C ILE A 22 19.63 -44.95 23.34
N SER A 23 20.54 -45.06 24.31
CA SER A 23 20.24 -44.75 25.71
C SER A 23 20.65 -43.31 26.03
N HIS A 24 19.63 -42.47 26.29
CA HIS A 24 19.69 -41.22 27.07
C HIS A 24 20.90 -40.30 26.85
N ASN A 25 20.90 -39.58 25.72
CA ASN A 25 21.93 -38.62 25.34
C ASN A 25 21.96 -37.38 26.29
N PRO A 26 22.97 -37.18 27.16
CA PRO A 26 23.02 -36.06 28.11
C PRO A 26 23.24 -34.71 27.42
N PHE A 27 23.75 -34.71 26.19
CA PHE A 27 24.06 -33.52 25.41
C PHE A 27 22.84 -32.62 25.16
N TRP A 28 21.67 -33.22 24.93
CA TRP A 28 20.41 -32.49 24.71
C TRP A 28 19.88 -31.84 25.98
N LYS A 29 20.02 -32.50 27.14
CA LYS A 29 19.64 -31.93 28.44
C LYS A 29 20.53 -30.74 28.82
N THR A 30 21.82 -30.80 28.48
CA THR A 30 22.79 -29.72 28.72
C THR A 30 22.56 -28.52 27.80
N ALA A 31 22.23 -28.75 26.52
CA ALA A 31 21.89 -27.67 25.58
C ALA A 31 20.60 -26.94 25.98
N HIS A 32 19.56 -27.66 26.40
CA HIS A 32 18.31 -27.07 26.86
C HIS A 32 18.48 -26.28 28.18
N SER A 33 19.35 -26.76 29.07
CA SER A 33 19.77 -26.05 30.30
C SER A 33 20.50 -24.75 29.99
N LEU A 34 21.47 -24.78 29.07
CA LEU A 34 22.24 -23.61 28.63
C LEU A 34 21.35 -22.58 27.92
N GLN A 35 20.48 -23.01 27.01
CA GLN A 35 19.51 -22.15 26.31
C GLN A 35 18.60 -21.42 27.31
N ARG A 36 18.07 -22.15 28.30
CA ARG A 36 17.21 -21.60 29.35
C ARG A 36 17.98 -20.61 30.25
N ARG A 37 19.26 -20.89 30.51
CA ARG A 37 20.15 -20.03 31.31
C ARG A 37 20.54 -18.73 30.57
N ILE A 38 20.68 -18.78 29.25
CA ILE A 38 20.89 -17.61 28.39
C ILE A 38 19.64 -16.72 28.39
N LEU A 39 18.45 -17.30 28.21
CA LEU A 39 17.19 -16.57 28.23
C LEU A 39 16.92 -15.87 29.59
N LEU A 40 17.26 -16.55 30.70
CA LEU A 40 17.14 -15.99 32.06
C LEU A 40 18.16 -14.87 32.34
N ARG A 41 19.33 -14.88 31.70
CA ARG A 41 20.35 -13.82 31.87
C ARG A 41 19.99 -12.53 31.13
N VAL A 42 19.28 -12.63 30.01
CA VAL A 42 18.88 -11.47 29.18
C VAL A 42 17.73 -10.65 29.81
N ASN A 43 17.01 -11.22 30.79
CA ASN A 43 15.77 -10.65 31.33
C ASN A 43 15.95 -9.90 32.67
N LYS A 44 17.04 -9.13 32.84
CA LYS A 44 17.55 -8.70 34.17
C LYS A 44 17.70 -7.20 34.42
N LYS A 45 17.19 -6.33 33.54
CA LYS A 45 17.27 -4.89 33.78
C LYS A 45 15.94 -4.37 34.30
N ASP A 46 15.89 -4.13 35.59
CA ASP A 46 14.81 -3.39 36.25
C ASP A 46 15.07 -1.87 36.12
N ASN A 47 14.04 -1.04 36.33
CA ASN A 47 14.12 0.42 36.23
C ASN A 47 14.48 0.94 34.82
N VAL A 48 13.64 0.63 33.82
CA VAL A 48 13.83 1.10 32.44
C VAL A 48 12.98 2.34 32.18
N THR A 49 13.60 3.39 31.62
CA THR A 49 12.87 4.55 31.09
C THR A 49 12.61 4.35 29.61
N VAL A 50 11.35 4.24 29.22
CA VAL A 50 10.94 4.20 27.82
C VAL A 50 10.67 5.62 27.35
N ILE A 51 11.27 5.99 26.23
CA ILE A 51 11.14 7.31 25.63
C ILE A 51 10.26 7.19 24.38
N TYR A 52 9.13 7.91 24.37
CA TYR A 52 8.24 8.02 23.22
C TYR A 52 8.45 9.37 22.54
N THR A 53 8.86 9.31 21.28
CA THR A 53 9.09 10.47 20.43
C THR A 53 8.61 10.21 19.00
N PRO A 54 7.96 11.20 18.35
CA PRO A 54 7.66 11.10 16.93
C PRO A 54 8.95 11.08 16.10
N TRP A 55 8.90 10.38 14.95
CA TRP A 55 10.06 10.23 14.04
C TRP A 55 10.66 11.58 13.65
N SER A 56 9.81 12.55 13.35
CA SER A 56 10.19 13.90 12.94
C SER A 56 11.00 14.67 13.99
N ASN A 57 11.03 14.22 15.25
CA ASN A 57 11.81 14.86 16.31
C ASN A 57 13.21 14.24 16.49
N LEU A 58 13.53 13.10 15.86
CA LEU A 58 14.88 12.52 15.94
C LEU A 58 15.84 13.30 15.04
N MET A 59 17.02 13.62 15.56
CA MET A 59 18.15 14.05 14.75
C MET A 59 19.35 13.13 14.89
N LYS A 60 20.04 13.02 13.78
CA LYS A 60 21.25 12.24 13.60
C LYS A 60 22.25 13.11 12.87
N ASP A 61 23.31 13.48 13.56
CA ASP A 61 24.44 14.14 12.93
C ASP A 61 25.38 13.09 12.36
N GLY A 62 26.03 13.38 11.23
CA GLY A 62 26.95 12.45 10.56
C GLY A 62 28.18 12.08 11.41
N SER A 63 28.44 12.82 12.48
CA SER A 63 29.49 12.55 13.46
C SER A 63 29.06 11.59 14.58
N MET A 64 27.77 11.24 14.68
CA MET A 64 27.26 10.39 15.75
C MET A 64 27.54 8.91 15.50
N ALA A 65 27.90 8.19 16.57
CA ALA A 65 28.11 6.75 16.53
C ALA A 65 26.83 5.99 16.14
N THR A 66 26.99 4.80 15.57
CA THR A 66 25.88 3.95 15.17
C THR A 66 25.00 3.59 16.37
N GLY A 67 23.73 3.99 16.32
CA GLY A 67 22.75 3.80 17.40
C GLY A 67 22.59 4.98 18.35
N GLN A 68 23.42 6.02 18.22
CA GLN A 68 23.22 7.29 18.92
C GLN A 68 22.25 8.17 18.13
N VAL A 69 21.28 8.75 18.84
CA VAL A 69 20.31 9.70 18.30
C VAL A 69 20.11 10.83 19.31
N SER A 70 19.87 12.04 18.80
CA SER A 70 19.52 13.22 19.60
C SER A 70 18.10 13.68 19.28
N PHE A 71 17.58 14.63 20.06
CA PHE A 71 16.24 15.20 19.88
C PHE A 71 16.35 16.67 19.46
N HIS A 72 15.53 17.10 18.48
CA HIS A 72 15.42 18.51 18.13
C HIS A 72 14.79 19.29 19.28
N ASN A 73 13.63 18.81 19.76
CA ASN A 73 12.83 19.45 20.80
C ASN A 73 12.58 18.48 21.97
N PRO A 74 13.08 18.77 23.18
CA PRO A 74 12.90 17.90 24.34
C PRO A 74 11.45 17.91 24.88
N LYS A 75 10.64 18.93 24.55
CA LYS A 75 9.24 19.05 25.00
C LYS A 75 8.31 18.00 24.37
N LEU A 76 8.65 17.52 23.17
CA LEU A 76 7.88 16.48 22.46
C LEU A 76 8.25 15.06 22.90
N VAL A 77 9.13 14.94 23.92
CA VAL A 77 9.63 13.67 24.44
C VAL A 77 8.79 13.27 25.65
N ARG A 78 8.04 12.17 25.53
CA ARG A 78 7.32 11.59 26.68
C ARG A 78 8.18 10.49 27.30
N LYS A 79 8.52 10.65 28.57
CA LYS A 79 9.30 9.67 29.34
C LYS A 79 8.38 8.89 30.25
N VAL A 80 8.36 7.57 30.09
CA VAL A 80 7.59 6.66 30.96
C VAL A 80 8.59 5.81 31.73
N PHE A 81 8.52 5.90 33.06
CA PHE A 81 9.36 5.12 33.95
C PHE A 81 8.66 3.81 34.31
N VAL A 82 9.31 2.68 34.02
CA VAL A 82 8.84 1.35 34.38
C VAL A 82 9.74 0.82 35.49
N ARG A 83 9.18 0.72 36.70
CA ARG A 83 9.89 0.28 37.92
C ARG A 83 10.37 -1.17 37.79
N GLU A 84 9.44 -2.07 37.52
CA GLU A 84 9.69 -3.50 37.45
C GLU A 84 8.95 -4.10 36.25
N ARG A 85 9.53 -5.16 35.67
CA ARG A 85 8.88 -5.93 34.61
C ARG A 85 8.01 -7.02 35.23
N GLU A 86 6.70 -6.90 35.10
CA GLU A 86 5.78 -7.97 35.47
C GLU A 86 5.71 -9.08 34.42
N ASN A 87 6.51 -10.14 34.61
CA ASN A 87 6.60 -11.27 33.69
C ASN A 87 5.27 -12.00 33.46
N VAL A 88 4.37 -11.99 34.45
CA VAL A 88 3.04 -12.62 34.34
C VAL A 88 2.18 -11.91 33.29
N ILE A 89 2.20 -10.56 33.28
CA ILE A 89 1.46 -9.75 32.31
C ILE A 89 2.03 -9.95 30.91
N VAL A 90 3.35 -9.87 30.76
CA VAL A 90 4.02 -10.04 29.45
C VAL A 90 3.73 -11.43 28.86
N ASN A 91 3.79 -12.48 29.68
CA ASN A 91 3.51 -13.85 29.22
C ASN A 91 2.04 -14.07 28.86
N ARG A 92 1.09 -13.36 29.49
CA ARG A 92 -0.33 -13.39 29.08
C ARG A 92 -0.53 -12.67 27.76
N LEU A 93 0.04 -11.47 27.61
CA LEU A 93 -0.05 -10.68 26.39
C LEU A 93 0.55 -11.37 25.17
N ASN A 94 1.68 -12.07 25.34
CA ASN A 94 2.30 -12.83 24.25
C ASN A 94 1.45 -14.03 23.81
N LYS A 95 0.64 -14.61 24.71
CA LYS A 95 -0.28 -15.71 24.36
C LYS A 95 -1.50 -15.21 23.58
N THR A 96 -1.94 -13.98 23.82
CA THR A 96 -3.09 -13.36 23.12
C THR A 96 -2.69 -12.57 21.88
N ARG A 97 -1.40 -12.44 21.60
CA ARG A 97 -0.89 -11.71 20.43
C ARG A 97 -1.21 -12.50 19.17
N VAL A 98 -2.25 -12.08 18.48
CA VAL A 98 -2.59 -12.56 17.13
C VAL A 98 -1.81 -11.71 16.14
N GLU A 99 -0.72 -12.25 15.60
CA GLU A 99 0.01 -11.62 14.50
C GLU A 99 -0.80 -11.83 13.21
N LYS A 100 -1.63 -10.84 12.89
CA LYS A 100 -2.19 -10.72 11.54
C LYS A 100 -1.08 -10.15 10.67
N PHE A 101 -0.63 -10.91 9.68
CA PHE A 101 0.19 -10.40 8.58
C PHE A 101 -0.73 -10.09 7.41
N PRO A 102 -1.44 -8.95 7.38
CA PRO A 102 -2.11 -8.53 6.18
C PRO A 102 -1.05 -8.16 5.13
N ASP A 103 -1.18 -8.68 3.93
CA ASP A 103 -0.31 -8.34 2.81
C ASP A 103 -0.54 -6.88 2.39
N LEU A 104 0.28 -5.98 2.94
CA LEU A 104 0.18 -4.53 2.71
C LEU A 104 0.24 -4.14 1.23
N MET A 105 0.89 -4.96 0.41
CA MET A 105 0.96 -4.78 -1.05
C MET A 105 -0.40 -5.00 -1.71
N ALA A 106 -1.15 -6.02 -1.29
CA ALA A 106 -2.47 -6.31 -1.85
C ALA A 106 -3.47 -5.21 -1.50
N GLU A 107 -3.47 -4.73 -0.25
CA GLU A 107 -4.36 -3.64 0.18
C GLU A 107 -4.06 -2.32 -0.55
N LYS A 108 -2.78 -2.03 -0.79
CA LYS A 108 -2.36 -0.87 -1.58
C LYS A 108 -2.80 -0.99 -3.04
N GLU A 109 -2.67 -2.16 -3.64
CA GLU A 109 -3.08 -2.40 -5.02
C GLU A 109 -4.60 -2.28 -5.18
N GLU A 110 -5.38 -2.85 -4.25
CA GLU A 110 -6.84 -2.69 -4.24
C GLU A 110 -7.27 -1.22 -4.11
N SER A 111 -6.63 -0.49 -3.21
CA SER A 111 -6.89 0.94 -3.02
C SER A 111 -6.58 1.74 -4.28
N LEU A 112 -5.50 1.41 -4.97
CA LEU A 112 -5.09 2.07 -6.21
C LEU A 112 -6.03 1.71 -7.38
N LYS A 113 -6.44 0.45 -7.51
CA LYS A 113 -7.45 0.00 -8.48
C LYS A 113 -8.80 0.70 -8.28
N LYS A 114 -9.23 0.89 -7.03
CA LYS A 114 -10.47 1.63 -6.71
C LYS A 114 -10.39 3.08 -7.20
N LYS A 115 -9.30 3.79 -6.87
CA LYS A 115 -9.06 5.17 -7.34
C LYS A 115 -9.05 5.28 -8.88
N GLN A 116 -8.33 4.38 -9.56
CA GLN A 116 -8.30 4.37 -11.03
C GLN A 116 -9.67 4.11 -11.65
N LYS A 117 -10.48 3.23 -11.04
CA LYS A 117 -11.85 2.96 -11.50
C LYS A 117 -12.75 4.18 -11.33
N GLU A 118 -12.61 4.92 -10.23
CA GLU A 118 -13.34 6.17 -9.99
C GLU A 118 -12.92 7.24 -11.01
N GLU A 119 -11.63 7.48 -11.20
CA GLU A 119 -11.11 8.44 -12.19
C GLU A 119 -11.56 8.11 -13.62
N ARG A 120 -11.59 6.81 -13.97
CA ARG A 120 -12.09 6.37 -15.27
C ARG A 120 -13.58 6.66 -15.45
N LYS A 121 -14.40 6.38 -14.43
CA LYS A 121 -15.83 6.69 -14.45
C LYS A 121 -16.08 8.19 -14.61
N THR A 122 -15.41 9.02 -13.82
CA THR A 122 -15.56 10.49 -13.92
C THR A 122 -15.15 11.00 -15.30
N ARG A 123 -14.10 10.43 -15.91
CA ARG A 123 -13.66 10.81 -17.27
C ARG A 123 -14.66 10.37 -18.34
N GLU A 124 -15.26 9.19 -18.20
CA GLU A 124 -16.30 8.70 -19.10
C GLU A 124 -17.57 9.55 -19.01
N GLU A 125 -17.97 9.94 -17.80
CA GLU A 125 -19.10 10.85 -17.54
C GLU A 125 -18.86 12.25 -18.15
N GLN A 126 -17.67 12.83 -17.99
CA GLN A 126 -17.30 14.11 -18.61
C GLN A 126 -17.36 14.02 -20.14
N ARG A 127 -16.77 12.98 -20.74
CA ARG A 127 -16.81 12.76 -22.20
C ARG A 127 -18.23 12.55 -22.71
N ALA A 128 -19.08 11.85 -21.97
CA ALA A 128 -20.48 11.63 -22.34
C ALA A 128 -21.26 12.96 -22.33
N ARG A 129 -21.03 13.80 -21.32
CA ARG A 129 -21.64 15.13 -21.19
C ARG A 129 -21.20 16.06 -22.32
N GLU A 130 -19.90 16.12 -22.62
CA GLU A 130 -19.36 16.91 -23.74
C GLU A 130 -19.94 16.45 -25.09
N LYS A 131 -20.10 15.13 -25.29
CA LYS A 131 -20.70 14.59 -26.52
C LYS A 131 -22.19 14.90 -26.64
N GLN A 132 -22.93 14.98 -25.53
CA GLN A 132 -24.33 15.42 -25.54
C GLN A 132 -24.42 16.91 -25.89
N GLU A 133 -23.64 17.76 -25.23
CA GLU A 133 -23.61 19.20 -25.49
C GLU A 133 -23.18 19.51 -26.93
N LYS A 134 -22.20 18.78 -27.48
CA LYS A 134 -21.80 18.93 -28.87
C LYS A 134 -22.93 18.57 -29.84
N ARG A 135 -23.66 17.47 -29.58
CA ARG A 135 -24.81 17.06 -30.40
C ARG A 135 -25.94 18.09 -30.35
N GLU A 136 -26.23 18.63 -29.17
CA GLU A 136 -27.24 19.68 -28.99
C GLU A 136 -26.86 20.96 -29.75
N ARG A 137 -25.58 21.37 -29.68
CA ARG A 137 -25.07 22.52 -30.45
C ARG A 137 -25.11 22.28 -31.96
N GLU A 138 -24.72 21.09 -32.41
CA GLU A 138 -24.80 20.70 -33.83
C GLU A 138 -26.24 20.69 -34.32
N GLN A 139 -27.19 20.15 -33.54
CA GLN A 139 -28.62 20.16 -33.86
C GLN A 139 -29.20 21.58 -33.90
N LEU A 140 -28.86 22.45 -32.94
CA LEU A 140 -29.31 23.83 -32.93
C LEU A 140 -28.74 24.62 -34.11
N LYS A 141 -27.47 24.38 -34.46
CA LYS A 141 -26.84 24.98 -35.64
C LYS A 141 -27.52 24.50 -36.92
N TRP A 142 -27.74 23.20 -37.07
CA TRP A 142 -28.47 22.60 -38.19
C TRP A 142 -29.88 23.20 -38.31
N HIS A 143 -30.62 23.28 -37.21
CA HIS A 143 -31.96 23.87 -37.19
C HIS A 143 -31.94 25.35 -37.62
N LYS A 144 -30.96 26.14 -37.19
CA LYS A 144 -30.82 27.55 -37.62
C LYS A 144 -30.44 27.68 -39.09
N GLU A 145 -29.57 26.83 -39.59
CA GLU A 145 -29.14 26.83 -40.99
C GLU A 145 -30.25 26.36 -41.93
N HIS A 146 -31.02 25.34 -41.53
CA HIS A 146 -32.11 24.77 -42.33
C HIS A 146 -33.46 25.49 -42.12
N ALA A 147 -33.57 26.42 -41.17
CA ALA A 147 -34.80 27.20 -40.94
C ALA A 147 -35.24 28.06 -42.14
N TYR A 148 -34.33 28.36 -43.08
CA TYR A 148 -34.62 29.15 -44.27
C TYR A 148 -34.56 28.34 -45.57
N ASP A 149 -34.25 27.04 -45.50
CA ASP A 149 -34.11 26.17 -46.68
C ASP A 149 -35.49 25.93 -47.32
N ASP A 150 -36.51 25.65 -46.51
CA ASP A 150 -37.90 25.45 -46.96
C ASP A 150 -38.60 26.76 -47.38
N LEU A 151 -38.16 27.91 -46.82
CA LEU A 151 -38.68 29.23 -47.16
C LEU A 151 -38.13 29.78 -48.48
N MET A 152 -36.97 29.31 -48.93
CA MET A 152 -36.31 29.74 -50.17
C MET A 152 -36.47 28.74 -51.32
N SER A 153 -37.33 27.73 -51.15
CA SER A 153 -37.69 26.82 -52.23
C SER A 153 -38.44 27.57 -53.35
N GLU A 154 -38.15 27.24 -54.61
CA GLU A 154 -38.73 27.92 -55.79
C GLU A 154 -40.26 27.90 -55.77
N GLU A 155 -40.86 26.82 -55.26
CA GLU A 155 -42.32 26.66 -55.09
C GLU A 155 -42.91 27.68 -54.10
N ASN A 156 -42.22 27.91 -52.97
CA ASN A 156 -42.70 28.81 -51.90
C ASN A 156 -42.45 30.29 -52.26
N ILE A 157 -41.38 30.56 -53.02
CA ILE A 157 -41.10 31.89 -53.60
C ILE A 157 -42.12 32.22 -54.69
N GLN A 158 -42.51 31.27 -55.54
CA GLN A 158 -43.56 31.45 -56.53
C GLN A 158 -44.93 31.67 -55.89
N ALA A 159 -45.27 30.92 -54.83
CA ALA A 159 -46.54 31.09 -54.11
C ALA A 159 -46.68 32.46 -53.41
N SER A 160 -45.56 33.04 -52.96
CA SER A 160 -45.51 34.36 -52.29
C SER A 160 -45.27 35.54 -53.24
N SER A 161 -44.90 35.29 -54.50
CA SER A 161 -44.73 36.32 -55.53
C SER A 161 -46.07 36.71 -56.18
N ASN A 162 -46.30 38.01 -56.32
CA ASN A 162 -47.48 38.57 -57.00
C ASN A 162 -47.27 38.77 -58.51
N GLN A 163 -46.12 38.37 -59.07
CA GLN A 163 -45.78 38.61 -60.48
C GLN A 163 -46.43 37.61 -61.46
N ASP A 164 -46.58 36.35 -61.05
CA ASP A 164 -47.09 35.27 -61.92
C ASP A 164 -48.48 34.79 -61.47
N ARG A 165 -49.33 35.69 -60.98
CA ARG A 165 -50.71 35.35 -60.61
C ARG A 165 -51.64 35.38 -61.80
N ASP A 166 -52.52 34.39 -61.86
CA ASP A 166 -53.56 34.28 -62.88
C ASP A 166 -54.41 35.58 -62.90
N PRO A 167 -54.70 36.19 -64.06
CA PRO A 167 -55.54 37.39 -64.17
C PRO A 167 -56.93 37.28 -63.52
N ASP A 168 -57.39 36.06 -63.23
CA ASP A 168 -58.66 35.76 -62.53
C ASP A 168 -58.57 35.89 -61.00
N PHE A 169 -57.39 36.17 -60.44
CA PHE A 169 -57.17 36.30 -58.99
C PHE A 169 -58.03 37.38 -58.31
N LEU A 170 -58.57 38.34 -59.07
CA LEU A 170 -59.40 39.43 -58.54
C LEU A 170 -60.91 39.12 -58.52
N ASP A 171 -61.36 38.02 -59.13
CA ASP A 171 -62.80 37.68 -59.24
C ASP A 171 -63.38 37.09 -57.94
N ASP A 172 -62.52 36.54 -57.06
CA ASP A 172 -62.90 35.88 -55.80
C ASP A 172 -62.98 36.87 -54.59
N PHE A 173 -62.90 38.18 -54.84
CA PHE A 173 -62.98 39.25 -53.82
C PHE A 173 -64.16 40.23 -54.03
N MET A 174 -65.10 39.93 -54.94
CA MET A 174 -66.41 40.60 -55.06
C MET A 174 -67.53 39.70 -54.56
#